data_AF-A0A0D8JG57-F1
#
_entry.id   AF-A0A0D8JG57-F1
#
_cell.length_a   1.000
_cell.length_b   1.000
_cell.length_c   1.000
_cell.angle_alpha   90.00
_cell.angle_beta   90.00
_cell.angle_gamma   90.00
#
_symmetry.space_group_name_H-M   'P 1'
#
loop_
_entity.id
_entity.type
_entity.pdbx_description
1 polymer ?
#
loop_
_entity_poly.entity_id
_entity_poly.type
_entity_poly.pdbx_seq_one_letter_code
_entity_poly.pdbx_strand_id
1 'polypeptide(L)'
;MKNIKLLFTLLFLLPVGACIFNNDDDELHLYLFVENSTETDGVLISGPEPPVIQIDFPTYRYDEEMKTLNGIIDFEINRNLKLIYGSGACLTGTAGAGCASGLEGVYEIPFEHGLFELLKIEDDGTIRFIYKDEVFSLRVNEQHTEVMSRMDTVEVEGVNSISEITRTKTISNYGFLEKGDISSWEW
;
A
#
# COMPACT_ATOMS: atom_id res chain seq x y z
N MET A 1 -33.76 62.48 44.63
CA MET A 1 -33.03 62.41 45.93
C MET A 1 -32.89 60.95 46.34
N LYS A 2 -31.66 60.55 46.71
CA LYS A 2 -31.20 59.24 47.24
C LYS A 2 -31.14 58.07 46.26
N ASN A 3 -30.18 57.15 46.32
CA ASN A 3 -28.76 57.15 46.67
C ASN A 3 -28.22 55.77 46.27
N ILE A 4 -27.11 55.78 45.53
CA ILE A 4 -26.05 54.78 45.38
C ILE A 4 -26.09 53.61 46.39
N LYS A 5 -26.04 52.36 45.88
CA LYS A 5 -25.06 51.35 46.34
C LYS A 5 -24.54 50.53 45.16
N LEU A 6 -23.28 50.83 44.87
CA LEU A 6 -22.34 50.18 43.98
C LEU A 6 -21.99 48.79 44.54
N LEU A 7 -22.16 47.72 43.78
CA LEU A 7 -21.57 46.42 44.09
C LEU A 7 -20.53 46.11 43.02
N PHE A 8 -19.26 46.32 43.38
CA PHE A 8 -18.09 45.95 42.62
C PHE A 8 -17.93 44.43 42.70
N THR A 9 -18.17 43.72 41.60
CA THR A 9 -17.69 42.34 41.44
C THR A 9 -16.48 42.39 40.53
N LEU A 10 -15.31 42.42 41.13
CA LEU A 10 -14.01 42.36 40.47
C LEU A 10 -13.80 40.90 40.02
N LEU A 11 -14.14 40.60 38.76
CA LEU A 11 -13.82 39.30 38.17
C LEU A 11 -12.37 39.35 37.69
N PHE A 12 -11.50 38.61 38.38
CA PHE A 12 -10.11 38.37 38.01
C PHE A 12 -10.05 37.75 36.61
N LEU A 13 -9.68 38.55 35.61
CA LEU A 13 -9.17 38.06 34.33
C LEU A 13 -7.75 37.53 34.59
N LEU A 14 -7.65 36.22 34.84
CA LEU A 14 -6.39 35.51 34.73
C LEU A 14 -6.05 35.43 33.24
N PRO A 15 -4.94 36.01 32.75
CA PRO A 15 -4.43 35.65 31.44
C PRO A 15 -3.89 34.23 31.59
N VAL A 16 -4.66 33.23 31.16
CA VAL A 16 -4.11 31.94 30.82
C VAL A 16 -3.22 32.22 29.62
N GLY A 17 -1.94 32.44 29.89
CA GLY A 17 -0.90 32.39 28.88
C GLY A 17 -0.88 30.97 28.35
N ALA A 18 -1.73 30.71 27.35
CA ALA A 18 -1.57 29.59 26.47
C ALA A 18 -0.22 29.79 25.78
N CYS A 19 0.81 29.19 26.37
CA CYS A 19 1.99 28.81 25.63
C CYS A 19 1.46 27.87 24.54
N ILE A 20 1.16 28.41 23.37
CA ILE A 20 1.02 27.63 22.15
C ILE A 20 2.43 27.14 21.88
N PHE A 21 2.78 26.01 22.49
CA PHE A 21 3.85 25.17 21.98
C PHE A 21 3.34 24.71 20.62
N ASN A 22 3.71 25.40 19.55
CA ASN A 22 3.74 24.80 18.23
C ASN A 22 4.82 23.72 18.30
N ASN A 23 4.45 22.54 18.79
CA ASN A 23 5.17 21.34 18.46
C ASN A 23 4.70 20.97 17.06
N ASP A 24 5.57 21.17 16.06
CA ASP A 24 5.38 20.62 14.71
C ASP A 24 5.23 19.08 14.75
N ASP A 25 5.52 18.44 15.90
CA ASP A 25 5.33 17.01 16.16
C ASP A 25 3.87 16.56 16.40
N ASP A 26 2.92 17.49 16.58
CA ASP A 26 1.48 17.16 16.77
C ASP A 26 0.68 17.15 15.45
N GLU A 27 1.33 17.37 14.30
CA GLU A 27 0.65 17.35 13.01
C GLU A 27 0.36 15.91 12.55
N LEU A 28 -0.91 15.60 12.29
CA LEU A 28 -1.33 14.31 11.72
C LEU A 28 -0.66 14.10 10.36
N HIS A 29 0.35 13.25 10.33
CA HIS A 29 1.01 12.85 9.10
C HIS A 29 0.36 11.60 8.51
N LEU A 30 -0.26 11.80 7.35
CA LEU A 30 -0.94 10.78 6.57
C LEU A 30 -0.08 10.37 5.37
N TYR A 31 0.04 9.06 5.14
CA TYR A 31 0.82 8.49 4.05
C TYR A 31 -0.07 7.61 3.19
N LEU A 32 -0.13 7.89 1.89
CA LEU A 32 -0.90 7.08 0.96
C LEU A 32 -0.24 5.70 0.78
N PHE A 33 -1.02 4.62 0.83
CA PHE A 33 -0.55 3.27 0.51
C PHE A 33 -1.15 2.79 -0.82
N VAL A 34 -0.27 2.47 -1.76
CA VAL A 34 -0.63 1.90 -3.06
C VAL A 34 0.09 0.57 -3.21
N GLU A 35 -0.64 -0.48 -3.57
CA GLU A 35 -0.07 -1.81 -3.76
C GLU A 35 -0.21 -2.26 -5.21
N ASN A 36 0.81 -2.96 -5.69
CA ASN A 36 0.83 -3.64 -6.98
C ASN A 36 1.20 -5.12 -6.80
N SER A 37 0.19 -5.96 -6.62
CA SER A 37 0.33 -7.40 -6.35
C SER A 37 0.06 -8.26 -7.58
N THR A 38 0.73 -9.41 -7.65
CA THR A 38 0.53 -10.42 -8.70
C THR A 38 0.30 -11.79 -8.09
N GLU A 39 -0.80 -12.42 -8.42
CA GLU A 39 -1.04 -13.83 -8.10
C GLU A 39 -0.93 -14.64 -9.40
N THR A 40 -0.19 -15.74 -9.36
CA THR A 40 -0.10 -16.68 -10.49
C THR A 40 -0.46 -18.07 -9.99
N ASP A 41 -1.61 -18.56 -10.46
CA ASP A 41 -2.08 -19.91 -10.19
C ASP A 41 -1.87 -20.79 -11.41
N GLY A 42 -1.58 -22.06 -11.17
CA GLY A 42 -1.47 -23.06 -12.22
C GLY A 42 -2.33 -24.28 -11.93
N VAL A 43 -3.10 -24.74 -12.91
CA VAL A 43 -3.89 -25.97 -12.83
C VAL A 43 -3.35 -26.98 -13.83
N LEU A 44 -3.00 -28.18 -13.37
CA LEU A 44 -2.58 -29.27 -14.25
C LEU A 44 -3.77 -29.71 -15.12
N ILE A 45 -3.58 -29.72 -16.44
CA ILE A 45 -4.59 -30.15 -17.41
C ILE A 45 -4.28 -31.55 -17.93
N SER A 46 -3.01 -31.86 -18.21
CA SER A 46 -2.59 -33.18 -18.69
C SER A 46 -1.11 -33.44 -18.44
N GLY A 47 -0.72 -34.72 -18.44
CA GLY A 47 0.67 -35.13 -18.19
C GLY A 47 1.03 -35.18 -16.71
N PRO A 48 2.33 -35.29 -16.38
CA PRO A 48 2.81 -35.27 -15.00
C PRO A 48 2.90 -33.84 -14.44
N GLU A 49 2.70 -33.64 -13.14
CA GLU A 49 3.70 -33.00 -12.26
C GLU A 49 4.80 -32.11 -12.87
N PRO A 50 4.62 -30.81 -13.24
CA PRO A 50 5.76 -29.99 -13.60
C PRO A 50 6.65 -29.70 -12.37
N PRO A 51 7.97 -29.44 -12.56
CA PRO A 51 8.84 -29.02 -11.47
C PRO A 51 8.33 -27.76 -10.78
N VAL A 52 8.33 -27.77 -9.44
CA VAL A 52 7.80 -26.66 -8.64
C VAL A 52 8.86 -25.57 -8.47
N ILE A 53 8.48 -24.33 -8.81
CA ILE A 53 9.23 -23.12 -8.44
C ILE A 53 8.80 -22.69 -7.05
N GLN A 54 9.76 -22.35 -6.19
CA GLN A 54 9.48 -21.79 -4.86
C GLN A 54 10.05 -20.38 -4.77
N ILE A 55 9.22 -19.42 -4.38
CA ILE A 55 9.64 -18.05 -4.07
C ILE A 55 9.44 -17.78 -2.58
N ASP A 56 10.36 -17.03 -1.98
CA ASP A 56 10.49 -16.95 -0.53
C ASP A 56 9.95 -15.66 0.07
N PHE A 57 9.49 -15.81 1.32
CA PHE A 57 8.50 -15.06 2.12
C PHE A 57 8.17 -13.59 1.75
N PRO A 58 6.88 -13.19 1.89
CA PRO A 58 6.49 -11.79 1.77
C PRO A 58 7.18 -10.98 2.86
N THR A 59 7.61 -9.76 2.57
CA THR A 59 8.35 -8.91 3.52
C THR A 59 7.46 -7.89 4.23
N TYR A 60 6.16 -7.87 3.92
CA TYR A 60 5.18 -7.03 4.61
C TYR A 60 3.79 -7.68 4.58
N ARG A 61 2.91 -7.14 5.43
CA ARG A 61 1.47 -7.45 5.48
C ARG A 61 0.70 -6.16 5.71
N TYR A 62 -0.32 -5.94 4.88
CA TYR A 62 -1.36 -4.95 5.13
C TYR A 62 -2.59 -5.64 5.74
N ASP A 63 -3.16 -5.05 6.79
CA ASP A 63 -4.41 -5.47 7.39
C ASP A 63 -5.48 -4.42 7.08
N GLU A 64 -6.42 -4.75 6.19
CA GLU A 64 -7.42 -3.81 5.68
C GLU A 64 -8.45 -3.39 6.75
N GLU A 65 -8.78 -4.30 7.68
CA GLU A 65 -9.74 -4.02 8.76
C GLU A 65 -9.15 -3.04 9.76
N MET A 66 -7.91 -3.29 10.19
CA MET A 66 -7.20 -2.43 11.14
C MET A 66 -6.53 -1.24 10.47
N LYS A 67 -6.43 -1.22 9.14
CA LYS A 67 -5.65 -0.28 8.33
C LYS A 67 -4.20 -0.17 8.78
N THR A 68 -3.56 -1.29 9.08
CA THR A 68 -2.17 -1.31 9.54
C THR A 68 -1.24 -1.94 8.51
N LEU A 69 -0.06 -1.34 8.33
CA LEU A 69 0.99 -1.83 7.45
C LEU A 69 2.21 -2.24 8.29
N ASN A 70 2.53 -3.53 8.28
CA ASN A 70 3.60 -4.10 9.09
C ASN A 70 4.60 -4.80 8.16
N GLY A 71 5.90 -4.47 8.20
CA GLY A 71 6.86 -5.06 7.26
C GLY A 71 8.32 -4.78 7.55
N ILE A 72 9.18 -5.19 6.61
CA ILE A 72 10.54 -4.68 6.50
C ILE A 72 10.42 -3.27 5.91
N ILE A 73 10.68 -2.25 6.73
CA ILE A 73 10.65 -0.84 6.34
C ILE A 73 12.09 -0.33 6.37
N ASP A 74 12.68 -0.14 5.19
CA ASP A 74 14.06 0.32 5.00
C ASP A 74 14.15 1.75 4.46
N PHE A 75 13.05 2.51 4.57
CA PHE A 75 12.93 3.91 4.17
C PHE A 75 12.47 4.81 5.33
N GLU A 76 12.73 6.11 5.22
CA GLU A 76 12.38 7.07 6.27
C GLU A 76 10.91 7.52 6.20
N ILE A 77 10.15 7.30 7.27
CA ILE A 77 8.80 7.86 7.41
C ILE A 77 8.90 9.30 7.93
N ASN A 78 8.95 10.24 6.98
CA ASN A 78 9.09 11.68 7.23
C ASN A 78 8.13 12.50 6.34
N ARG A 79 8.04 13.81 6.58
CA ARG A 79 7.14 14.73 5.85
C ARG A 79 7.35 14.81 4.32
N ASN A 80 8.49 14.34 3.81
CA ASN A 80 8.77 14.35 2.38
C ASN A 80 8.22 13.11 1.68
N LEU A 81 7.90 12.05 2.42
CA LEU A 81 7.32 10.83 1.89
C LEU A 81 5.94 11.14 1.27
N LYS A 82 5.77 10.82 -0.01
CA LYS A 82 4.54 11.06 -0.78
C LYS A 82 3.60 9.87 -0.76
N LEU A 83 4.15 8.66 -0.89
CA LEU A 83 3.41 7.42 -0.71
C LEU A 83 4.34 6.30 -0.26
N ILE A 84 3.73 5.24 0.23
CA ILE A 84 4.35 3.93 0.39
C ILE A 84 3.84 3.06 -0.76
N TYR A 85 4.77 2.52 -1.55
CA TYR A 85 4.47 1.62 -2.64
C TYR A 85 4.78 0.17 -2.23
N GLY A 86 3.76 -0.67 -2.18
CA GLY A 86 3.89 -2.10 -1.99
C GLY A 86 3.92 -2.83 -3.33
N SER A 87 4.77 -3.85 -3.46
CA SER A 87 4.75 -4.74 -4.61
C SER A 87 5.06 -6.17 -4.20
N GLY A 88 4.48 -7.13 -4.91
CA GLY A 88 4.73 -8.53 -4.63
C GLY A 88 4.16 -9.49 -5.66
N ALA A 89 4.61 -10.73 -5.56
CA ALA A 89 4.14 -11.84 -6.37
C ALA A 89 3.93 -13.09 -5.50
N CYS A 90 2.86 -13.82 -5.77
CA CYS A 90 2.54 -15.12 -5.17
C CYS A 90 2.36 -16.17 -6.26
N LEU A 91 2.83 -17.39 -5.99
CA LEU A 91 2.68 -18.56 -6.85
C LEU A 91 1.86 -19.64 -6.15
N THR A 92 0.93 -20.26 -6.87
CA THR A 92 0.13 -21.39 -6.40
C THR A 92 -0.04 -22.47 -7.46
N GLY A 93 -0.38 -23.68 -7.03
CA GLY A 93 -0.62 -24.82 -7.92
C GLY A 93 0.61 -25.20 -8.73
N THR A 94 0.41 -25.48 -10.02
CA THR A 94 1.50 -25.83 -10.95
C THR A 94 2.37 -24.65 -11.35
N ALA A 95 1.98 -23.41 -11.04
CA ALA A 95 2.81 -22.23 -11.27
C ALA A 95 3.96 -22.13 -10.25
N GLY A 96 3.84 -22.79 -9.09
CA GLY A 96 4.82 -22.77 -8.02
C GLY A 96 4.19 -22.64 -6.64
N ALA A 97 5.01 -22.27 -5.66
CA ALA A 97 4.58 -22.02 -4.29
C ALA A 97 5.32 -20.83 -3.66
N GLY A 98 4.63 -20.15 -2.75
CA GLY A 98 5.19 -19.08 -1.93
C GLY A 98 4.90 -17.69 -2.48
N CYS A 99 5.34 -16.67 -1.74
CA CYS A 99 5.17 -15.27 -2.09
C CYS A 99 6.45 -14.49 -1.78
N ALA A 100 6.76 -13.49 -2.58
CA ALA A 100 7.81 -12.52 -2.35
C ALA A 100 7.24 -11.11 -2.51
N SER A 101 7.57 -10.20 -1.60
CA SER A 101 7.06 -8.83 -1.65
C SER A 101 8.07 -7.82 -1.09
N GLY A 102 7.80 -6.52 -1.26
CA GLY A 102 8.65 -5.42 -0.82
C GLY A 102 7.85 -4.12 -0.69
N LEU A 103 8.32 -3.25 0.21
CA LEU A 103 7.84 -1.88 0.36
C LEU A 103 8.90 -0.90 -0.12
N GLU A 104 8.47 0.20 -0.71
CA GLU A 104 9.33 1.30 -1.16
C GLU A 104 8.71 2.64 -0.74
N GLY A 105 9.52 3.51 -0.13
CA GLY A 105 9.12 4.87 0.18
C GLY A 105 9.33 5.78 -1.04
N VAL A 106 8.25 6.42 -1.51
CA VAL A 106 8.30 7.31 -2.68
C VAL A 106 8.29 8.76 -2.24
N TYR A 107 9.33 9.52 -2.59
CA TYR A 107 9.51 10.92 -2.17
C TYR A 107 9.28 11.94 -3.29
N GLU A 108 9.24 11.47 -4.54
CA GLU A 108 9.10 12.30 -5.73
C GLU A 108 8.09 11.69 -6.70
N ILE A 109 7.39 12.55 -7.46
CA ILE A 109 6.44 12.16 -8.49
C ILE A 109 6.82 12.95 -9.76
N PRO A 110 6.88 12.32 -10.95
CA PRO A 110 6.46 10.94 -11.24
C PRO A 110 7.35 9.86 -10.62
N PHE A 111 6.77 8.68 -10.39
CA PHE A 111 7.45 7.51 -9.82
C PHE A 111 7.22 6.29 -10.71
N GLU A 112 8.29 5.54 -11.01
CA GLU A 112 8.26 4.39 -11.91
C GLU A 112 8.69 3.11 -11.20
N HIS A 113 7.92 2.04 -11.38
CA HIS A 113 8.28 0.69 -10.94
C HIS A 113 7.82 -0.34 -11.98
N GLY A 114 8.73 -0.75 -12.85
CA GLY A 114 8.44 -1.70 -13.93
C GLY A 114 7.47 -1.11 -14.96
N LEU A 115 6.27 -1.70 -15.08
CA LEU A 115 5.23 -1.24 -16.01
C LEU A 115 4.25 -0.22 -15.38
N PHE A 116 4.44 0.11 -14.09
CA PHE A 116 3.62 1.08 -13.37
C PHE A 116 4.37 2.40 -13.28
N GLU A 117 3.72 3.49 -13.67
CA GLU A 117 4.23 4.85 -13.52
C GLU A 117 3.16 5.72 -12.85
N LEU A 118 3.39 6.14 -11.61
CA LEU A 118 2.54 7.10 -10.93
C LEU A 118 2.82 8.52 -11.46
N LEU A 119 1.80 9.16 -12.02
CA LEU A 119 1.89 10.50 -12.59
C LEU A 119 1.52 11.59 -11.58
N LYS A 120 0.51 11.33 -10.74
CA LYS A 120 -0.05 12.33 -9.81
C LYS A 120 -0.84 11.68 -8.68
N ILE A 121 -0.80 12.32 -7.51
CA ILE A 121 -1.75 12.14 -6.41
C ILE A 121 -2.60 13.41 -6.33
N GLU A 122 -3.92 13.27 -6.38
CA GLU A 122 -4.87 14.37 -6.19
C GLU A 122 -5.10 14.64 -4.69
N ASP A 123 -5.66 15.81 -4.35
CA ASP A 123 -5.88 16.23 -2.94
C ASP A 123 -6.81 15.27 -2.16
N ASP A 124 -7.65 14.50 -2.85
CA ASP A 124 -8.56 13.51 -2.26
C ASP A 124 -7.94 12.10 -2.13
N GLY A 125 -6.65 11.95 -2.47
CA GLY A 125 -5.94 10.67 -2.47
C GLY A 125 -6.15 9.84 -3.73
N THR A 126 -6.87 10.33 -4.74
CA THR A 126 -6.96 9.66 -6.05
C THR A 126 -5.60 9.65 -6.73
N ILE A 127 -5.18 8.48 -7.21
CA ILE A 127 -3.96 8.36 -8.01
C ILE A 127 -4.27 8.37 -9.50
N ARG A 128 -3.40 8.99 -10.29
CA ARG A 128 -3.33 8.85 -11.75
C ARG A 128 -2.03 8.18 -12.12
N PHE A 129 -2.09 7.11 -12.91
CA PHE A 129 -0.92 6.33 -13.27
C PHE A 129 -1.03 5.77 -14.69
N ILE A 130 0.11 5.41 -15.25
CA ILE A 130 0.21 4.60 -16.47
C ILE A 130 0.46 3.16 -16.06
N TYR A 131 -0.25 2.24 -16.71
CA TYR A 131 0.03 0.83 -16.65
C TYR A 131 -0.11 0.22 -18.04
N LYS A 132 0.94 -0.44 -18.55
CA LYS A 132 0.97 -1.01 -19.92
C LYS A 132 0.54 -0.02 -21.01
N ASP A 133 1.11 1.19 -20.97
CA ASP A 133 0.84 2.28 -21.92
C ASP A 133 -0.59 2.87 -21.89
N GLU A 134 -1.42 2.46 -20.92
CA GLU A 134 -2.76 3.01 -20.71
C GLU A 134 -2.81 3.88 -19.44
N VAL A 135 -3.62 4.94 -19.46
CA VAL A 135 -3.78 5.87 -18.33
C VAL A 135 -4.99 5.47 -17.49
N PHE A 136 -4.76 5.27 -16.20
CA PHE A 136 -5.76 4.91 -15.22
C PHE A 136 -5.91 5.96 -14.12
N SER A 137 -7.03 5.86 -13.39
CA SER A 137 -7.30 6.64 -12.20
C SER A 137 -7.95 5.74 -11.16
N LEU A 138 -7.45 5.74 -9.92
CA LEU A 138 -8.04 4.98 -8.81
C LEU A 138 -8.24 5.90 -7.61
N ARG A 139 -9.49 6.04 -7.17
CA ARG A 139 -9.81 6.69 -5.90
C ARG A 139 -9.36 5.83 -4.73
N VAL A 140 -9.40 6.41 -3.53
CA VAL A 140 -9.17 5.65 -2.30
C VAL A 140 -10.15 4.47 -2.20
N ASN A 141 -9.62 3.30 -1.88
CA ASN A 141 -10.26 1.99 -1.82
C ASN A 141 -10.76 1.45 -3.18
N GLU A 142 -10.27 1.99 -4.29
CA GLU A 142 -10.49 1.39 -5.62
C GLU A 142 -9.27 0.55 -6.04
N GLN A 143 -9.54 -0.45 -6.87
CA GLN A 143 -8.52 -1.31 -7.47
C GLN A 143 -8.75 -1.47 -8.97
N HIS A 144 -7.67 -1.68 -9.70
CA HIS A 144 -7.67 -2.16 -11.08
C HIS A 144 -7.14 -3.59 -11.10
N THR A 145 -7.89 -4.50 -11.74
CA THR A 145 -7.52 -5.91 -11.81
C THR A 145 -7.51 -6.40 -13.26
N GLU A 146 -6.42 -7.06 -13.65
CA GLU A 146 -6.30 -7.75 -14.92
C GLU A 146 -6.07 -9.23 -14.70
N VAL A 147 -6.85 -10.04 -15.41
CA VAL A 147 -6.72 -11.50 -15.40
C VAL A 147 -6.32 -11.96 -16.80
N MET A 148 -5.28 -12.79 -16.87
CA MET A 148 -4.81 -13.41 -18.11
C MET A 148 -4.56 -14.88 -17.86
N SER A 149 -5.13 -15.73 -18.70
CA SER A 149 -4.88 -17.17 -18.70
C SER A 149 -4.14 -17.59 -19.97
N ARG A 150 -3.21 -18.54 -19.83
CA ARG A 150 -2.49 -19.15 -20.95
C ARG A 150 -2.25 -20.62 -20.68
N MET A 151 -2.19 -21.41 -21.75
CA MET A 151 -1.65 -22.76 -21.67
C MET A 151 -0.13 -22.71 -21.62
N ASP A 152 0.47 -23.45 -20.71
CA ASP A 152 1.90 -23.67 -20.61
C ASP A 152 2.21 -25.14 -20.84
N THR A 153 3.33 -25.45 -21.47
CA THR A 153 3.75 -26.82 -21.75
C THR A 153 5.21 -26.98 -21.43
N VAL A 154 5.51 -27.92 -20.54
CA VAL A 154 6.86 -28.24 -20.07
C VAL A 154 7.09 -29.73 -20.30
N GLU A 155 8.27 -30.10 -20.78
CA GLU A 155 8.65 -31.51 -20.89
C GLU A 155 9.14 -32.02 -19.53
N VAL A 156 8.56 -33.11 -19.05
CA VAL A 156 8.94 -33.79 -17.80
C VAL A 156 9.19 -35.25 -18.12
N GLU A 157 10.44 -35.68 -18.00
CA GLU A 157 10.86 -37.06 -18.27
C GLU A 157 10.42 -37.58 -19.66
N GLY A 158 10.42 -36.71 -20.68
CA GLY A 158 10.01 -37.05 -22.04
C GLY A 158 8.49 -37.10 -22.28
N VAL A 159 7.68 -36.66 -21.31
CA VAL A 159 6.23 -36.51 -21.43
C VAL A 159 5.86 -35.02 -21.28
N ASN A 160 4.96 -34.54 -22.14
CA ASN A 160 4.45 -33.18 -22.01
C ASN A 160 3.55 -33.06 -20.78
N SER A 161 3.94 -32.18 -19.86
CA SER A 161 3.10 -31.61 -18.82
C SER A 161 2.44 -30.35 -19.37
N ILE A 162 1.12 -30.27 -19.28
CA ILE A 162 0.32 -29.17 -19.80
C ILE A 162 -0.47 -28.58 -18.64
N SER A 163 -0.26 -27.30 -18.37
CA SER A 163 -0.97 -26.55 -17.33
C SER A 163 -1.69 -25.35 -17.91
N GLU A 164 -2.82 -24.99 -17.32
CA GLU A 164 -3.41 -23.67 -17.49
C GLU A 164 -2.85 -22.74 -16.41
N ILE A 165 -2.19 -21.67 -16.82
CA ILE A 165 -1.60 -20.66 -15.93
C ILE A 165 -2.48 -19.41 -15.98
N THR A 166 -3.04 -19.03 -14.82
CA THR A 166 -3.83 -17.82 -14.65
C THR A 166 -3.03 -16.82 -13.82
N ARG A 167 -2.78 -15.65 -14.40
CA ARG A 167 -2.12 -14.53 -13.74
C ARG A 167 -3.13 -13.42 -13.47
N THR A 168 -3.31 -13.09 -12.20
CA THR A 168 -4.10 -11.96 -11.73
C THR A 168 -3.16 -10.86 -11.28
N LYS A 169 -3.23 -9.70 -11.91
CA LYS A 169 -2.54 -8.48 -11.49
C LYS A 169 -3.55 -7.56 -10.83
N THR A 170 -3.24 -7.06 -9.65
CA THR A 170 -4.08 -6.09 -8.95
C THR A 170 -3.25 -4.87 -8.55
N ILE A 171 -3.76 -3.70 -8.88
CA ILE A 171 -3.22 -2.41 -8.42
C ILE A 171 -4.30 -1.79 -7.53
N SER A 172 -3.99 -1.56 -6.26
CA SER A 172 -4.93 -1.10 -5.25
C SER A 172 -4.48 0.23 -4.65
N ASN A 173 -5.41 1.17 -4.49
CA ASN A 173 -5.21 2.36 -3.67
C ASN A 173 -5.90 2.13 -2.33
N TYR A 174 -5.15 1.77 -1.29
CA TYR A 174 -5.70 1.50 0.05
C TYR A 174 -5.98 2.76 0.88
N GLY A 175 -5.63 3.94 0.35
CA GLY A 175 -5.83 5.21 1.02
C GLY A 175 -4.74 5.55 2.01
N PHE A 176 -5.05 6.50 2.88
CA PHE A 176 -4.10 7.09 3.82
C PHE A 176 -3.97 6.27 5.11
N LEU A 177 -2.73 6.11 5.55
CA LEU A 177 -2.33 5.51 6.81
C LEU A 177 -1.75 6.58 7.73
N GLU A 178 -2.02 6.51 9.03
CA GLU A 178 -1.33 7.34 10.01
C GLU A 178 0.07 6.77 10.28
N LYS A 179 1.01 7.61 10.71
CA LYS A 179 2.36 7.16 11.09
C LYS A 179 2.33 6.01 12.10
N GLY A 180 1.39 6.04 13.06
CA GLY A 180 1.24 5.02 14.10
C GLY A 180 0.76 3.66 13.58
N ASP A 181 0.15 3.62 12.40
CA ASP A 181 -0.36 2.40 11.76
C ASP A 181 0.67 1.72 10.86
N ILE A 182 1.88 2.30 10.76
CA ILE A 182 2.98 1.80 9.96
C ILE A 182 4.11 1.35 10.90
N SER A 183 4.42 0.06 10.90
CA SER A 183 5.38 -0.54 11.84
C SER A 183 6.38 -1.45 11.13
N SER A 184 7.61 -1.43 11.63
CA SER A 184 8.61 -2.43 11.24
C SER A 184 8.34 -3.73 12.00
N TRP A 185 8.64 -4.87 11.39
CA TRP A 185 8.64 -6.14 12.12
C TRP A 185 9.60 -6.10 13.30
N GLU A 186 9.10 -6.50 14.47
CA GLU A 186 9.91 -6.78 15.65
C GLU A 186 10.33 -8.24 15.60
N TRP A 187 11.64 -8.50 15.55
CA TRP A 187 12.23 -9.84 15.53
C TRP A 187 12.74 -10.25 16.91
#